data_AF-A0ABD6BPB5-F1
#
_entry.id   AF-A0ABD6BPB5-F1
#
_cell.length_a   1.000
_cell.length_b   1.000
_cell.length_c   1.000
_cell.angle_alpha   90.00
_cell.angle_beta   90.00
_cell.angle_gamma   90.00
#
_symmetry.space_group_name_H-M   'P 1'
#
loop_
_entity.id
_entity.type
_entity.pdbx_description
1 polymer ?
#
loop_
_entity_poly.entity_id
_entity_poly.type
_entity_poly.pdbx_seq_one_letter_code
_entity_poly.pdbx_strand_id
1 'polypeptide(L)'
;MTVRVFELRGVYVFEYDGEVPPSIEGAYNEFEGRYELASKTELDGLPESYELVEDPDPYRVEFRGDPPDSVTAAALFVEDGPMSTTVLCPDEDSVERAIDAGGRRVD
;
A
#
# COMPACT_ATOMS: atom_id res chain seq x y z
N MET A 1 14.35 -0.32 -9.12
CA MET A 1 14.07 0.65 -8.02
C MET A 1 13.96 -0.17 -6.74
N THR A 2 13.80 0.44 -5.56
CA THR A 2 13.51 -0.37 -4.35
C THR A 2 12.01 -0.37 -4.14
N VAL A 3 11.39 -1.55 -4.13
CA VAL A 3 9.95 -1.70 -3.90
C VAL A 3 9.67 -1.65 -2.41
N ARG A 4 8.74 -0.81 -1.95
CA ARG A 4 8.28 -0.86 -0.55
C ARG A 4 7.16 -1.88 -0.42
N VAL A 5 7.32 -2.74 0.58
CA VAL A 5 6.43 -3.86 0.83
C VAL A 5 5.91 -3.75 2.24
N PHE A 6 4.60 -3.77 2.39
CA PHE A 6 3.92 -3.64 3.67
C PHE A 6 3.41 -5.01 4.12
N GLU A 7 3.69 -5.40 5.35
CA GLU A 7 3.08 -6.60 5.93
C GLU A 7 1.73 -6.23 6.57
N LEU A 8 0.64 -6.69 5.96
CA LEU A 8 -0.71 -6.49 6.46
C LEU A 8 -1.33 -7.84 6.81
N ARG A 9 -1.57 -8.08 8.11
CA ARG A 9 -2.29 -9.30 8.60
C ARG A 9 -1.71 -10.62 8.04
N GLY A 10 -0.40 -10.68 7.81
CA GLY A 10 0.30 -11.85 7.28
C GLY A 10 0.33 -11.97 5.75
N VAL A 11 -0.10 -10.94 5.02
CA VAL A 11 0.16 -10.82 3.57
C VAL A 11 1.10 -9.65 3.29
N TYR A 12 1.89 -9.77 2.22
CA TYR A 12 2.83 -8.74 1.78
C TYR A 12 2.22 -8.00 0.60
N VAL A 13 1.96 -6.71 0.77
CA VAL A 13 1.31 -5.87 -0.25
C VAL A 13 2.26 -4.78 -0.74
N PHE A 14 2.24 -4.51 -2.04
CA PHE A 14 3.08 -3.50 -2.66
C PHE A 14 2.56 -3.05 -4.02
N GLU A 15 3.04 -1.89 -4.46
CA GLU A 15 2.89 -1.38 -5.82
C GLU A 15 4.16 -1.68 -6.62
N TYR A 16 4.01 -1.86 -7.93
CA TYR A 16 5.13 -2.19 -8.80
C TYR A 16 5.09 -1.32 -10.07
N ASP A 17 5.82 -0.22 -10.04
CA ASP A 17 6.02 0.67 -11.19
C ASP A 17 7.18 0.20 -12.07
N GLY A 18 6.97 -0.89 -12.81
CA GLY A 18 8.02 -1.47 -13.65
C GLY A 18 7.54 -2.57 -14.59
N GLU A 19 8.49 -3.16 -15.32
CA GLU A 19 8.23 -4.40 -16.06
C GLU A 19 7.97 -5.52 -15.06
N VAL A 20 6.71 -5.93 -14.94
CA VAL A 20 6.24 -6.92 -13.97
C VAL A 20 6.96 -8.24 -14.21
N PRO A 21 7.73 -8.75 -13.22
CA PRO A 21 8.37 -10.05 -13.34
C PRO A 21 7.33 -11.16 -13.49
N PRO A 22 7.59 -12.19 -14.32
CA PRO A 22 6.70 -13.34 -14.46
C PRO A 22 6.42 -14.08 -13.14
N SER A 23 7.32 -13.93 -12.15
CA SER A 23 7.17 -14.51 -10.82
C SER A 23 6.06 -13.87 -9.98
N ILE A 24 5.67 -12.61 -10.27
CA ILE A 24 4.63 -11.90 -9.52
C ILE A 24 3.44 -11.45 -10.37
N GLU A 25 3.46 -11.67 -11.68
CA GLU A 25 2.31 -11.39 -12.56
C GLU A 25 1.03 -12.06 -12.03
N GLY A 26 1.13 -13.30 -11.52
CA GLY A 26 0.00 -14.02 -10.92
C GLY A 26 -0.37 -13.58 -9.49
N ALA A 27 0.40 -12.70 -8.88
CA ALA A 27 0.15 -12.14 -7.55
C ALA A 27 -0.62 -10.82 -7.60
N TYR A 28 -0.93 -10.30 -8.79
CA TYR A 28 -1.73 -9.09 -8.94
C TYR A 28 -3.20 -9.38 -8.61
N ASN A 29 -3.72 -8.67 -7.62
CA ASN A 29 -5.12 -8.71 -7.24
C ASN A 29 -5.88 -7.59 -7.96
N GLU A 30 -6.57 -7.94 -9.04
CA GLU A 30 -7.32 -6.98 -9.88
C GLU A 30 -8.48 -6.30 -9.14
N PHE A 31 -9.02 -6.91 -8.09
CA PHE A 31 -10.11 -6.32 -7.29
C PHE A 31 -9.61 -5.21 -6.39
N GLU A 32 -8.39 -5.38 -5.88
CA GLU A 32 -7.76 -4.50 -4.91
C GLU A 32 -6.72 -3.56 -5.54
N GLY A 33 -6.40 -3.77 -6.83
CA GLY A 33 -5.51 -2.92 -7.61
C GLY A 33 -4.02 -3.03 -7.26
N ARG A 34 -3.59 -4.09 -6.56
CA ARG A 34 -2.24 -4.21 -5.98
C ARG A 34 -1.66 -5.62 -6.06
N TYR A 35 -0.36 -5.76 -5.82
CA TYR A 35 0.26 -7.08 -5.67
C TYR A 35 0.13 -7.57 -4.23
N GLU A 36 -0.21 -8.85 -4.06
CA GLU A 36 -0.34 -9.51 -2.77
C GLU A 36 0.39 -10.85 -2.78
N LEU A 37 1.34 -11.03 -1.85
CA LEU A 37 2.03 -12.30 -1.64
C LEU A 37 1.65 -12.89 -0.28
N ALA A 38 1.42 -14.20 -0.27
CA ALA A 38 0.99 -14.91 0.94
C ALA A 38 2.16 -15.32 1.84
N SER A 39 3.40 -15.23 1.36
CA SER A 39 4.58 -15.65 2.12
C SER A 39 5.82 -14.81 1.82
N LYS A 40 6.70 -14.73 2.84
CA LYS A 40 8.00 -14.07 2.71
C LYS A 40 8.91 -14.77 1.70
N THR A 41 8.77 -16.09 1.54
CA THR A 41 9.54 -16.86 0.55
C THR A 41 9.26 -16.41 -0.88
N GLU A 42 8.00 -16.09 -1.20
CA GLU A 42 7.63 -15.55 -2.51
C GLU A 42 8.20 -14.14 -2.69
N LEU A 43 8.19 -13.35 -1.62
CA LEU A 43 8.78 -12.01 -1.61
C LEU A 43 10.30 -12.03 -1.81
N ASP A 44 11.01 -12.92 -1.13
CA ASP A 44 12.45 -13.15 -1.30
C ASP A 44 12.81 -13.68 -2.70
N GLY A 45 11.81 -14.17 -3.45
CA GLY A 45 11.94 -14.56 -4.85
C GLY A 45 11.85 -13.39 -5.84
N LEU A 46 11.59 -12.17 -5.37
CA LEU A 46 11.57 -10.99 -6.22
C LEU A 46 12.95 -10.72 -6.84
N PRO A 47 13.01 -10.42 -8.15
CA PRO A 47 14.28 -10.05 -8.79
C PRO A 47 14.77 -8.65 -8.38
N GLU A 48 13.86 -7.79 -7.89
CA GLU A 48 14.20 -6.45 -7.42
C GLU A 48 14.44 -6.42 -5.91
N SER A 49 15.26 -5.44 -5.50
CA SER A 49 15.45 -5.13 -4.08
C SER A 49 14.15 -4.56 -3.50
N TYR A 50 13.80 -5.00 -2.30
CA TYR A 50 12.63 -4.51 -1.60
C TYR A 50 13.00 -4.00 -0.20
N GLU A 51 12.20 -3.08 0.31
CA GLU A 51 12.21 -2.61 1.68
C GLU A 51 10.94 -3.13 2.36
N LEU A 52 11.11 -3.97 3.39
CA LEU A 52 9.99 -4.44 4.19
C LEU A 52 9.66 -3.40 5.26
N VAL A 53 8.45 -2.86 5.18
CA VAL A 53 7.86 -1.95 6.16
C VAL A 53 7.06 -2.79 7.15
N GLU A 54 7.68 -3.09 8.29
CA GLU A 54 7.05 -3.88 9.38
C GLU A 54 6.01 -3.06 10.16
N ASP A 55 6.21 -1.73 10.23
CA ASP A 55 5.27 -0.79 10.85
C ASP A 55 4.63 0.10 9.76
N PRO A 56 3.37 -0.15 9.38
CA PRO A 56 2.70 0.62 8.33
C PRO A 56 2.14 1.96 8.86
N ASP A 57 2.06 2.20 10.17
CA ASP A 57 1.39 3.38 10.73
C ASP A 57 1.96 4.72 10.21
N PRO A 58 3.28 4.88 10.00
CA PRO A 58 3.83 6.06 9.34
C PRO A 58 3.26 6.31 7.93
N TYR A 59 2.73 5.30 7.25
CA TYR A 59 2.17 5.43 5.90
C TYR A 59 0.65 5.46 5.90
N ARG A 60 0.01 5.44 7.08
CA ARG A 60 -1.44 5.47 7.21
C ARG A 60 -1.94 6.89 7.40
N VAL A 61 -2.98 7.22 6.65
CA VAL A 61 -3.67 8.51 6.73
C VAL A 61 -5.16 8.27 6.94
N GLU A 62 -5.69 8.79 8.03
CA GLU A 62 -7.10 8.75 8.38
C GLU A 62 -7.83 9.98 7.83
N PHE A 63 -8.97 9.76 7.20
CA PHE A 63 -9.92 10.79 6.78
C PHE A 63 -11.18 10.70 7.63
N ARG A 64 -11.75 11.86 7.98
CA ARG A 64 -13.07 11.91 8.61
C ARG A 64 -14.14 11.83 7.51
N GLY A 65 -14.71 10.64 7.34
CA GLY A 65 -15.54 10.29 6.19
C GLY A 65 -14.69 9.82 5.01
N ASP A 66 -15.24 9.94 3.81
CA ASP A 66 -14.62 9.40 2.60
C ASP A 66 -13.43 10.28 2.12
N PRO A 67 -12.26 9.68 1.83
CA PRO A 67 -11.16 10.38 1.19
C PRO A 67 -11.50 10.78 -0.25
N PRO A 68 -10.81 11.77 -0.83
CA PRO A 68 -10.94 12.08 -2.25
C PRO A 68 -10.57 10.88 -3.13
N ASP A 69 -11.25 10.73 -4.28
CA ASP A 69 -11.01 9.62 -5.22
C ASP A 69 -9.54 9.50 -5.65
N SER A 70 -8.83 10.64 -5.77
CA SER A 70 -7.40 10.65 -6.11
C SER A 70 -6.51 10.06 -5.02
N VAL A 71 -6.92 10.14 -3.76
CA VAL A 71 -6.22 9.52 -2.63
C VAL A 71 -6.53 8.03 -2.60
N THR A 72 -7.81 7.65 -2.75
CA THR A 72 -8.24 6.25 -2.78
C THR A 72 -7.59 5.47 -3.93
N ALA A 73 -7.53 6.06 -5.12
CA ALA A 73 -6.94 5.43 -6.31
C ALA A 73 -5.41 5.26 -6.21
N ALA A 74 -4.75 6.04 -5.35
CA ALA A 74 -3.31 5.97 -5.12
C ALA A 74 -2.96 5.20 -3.83
N ALA A 75 -3.96 4.68 -3.11
CA ALA A 75 -3.75 3.95 -1.87
C ALA A 75 -3.48 2.47 -2.14
N LEU A 76 -2.53 1.89 -1.42
CA LEU A 76 -2.31 0.45 -1.39
C LEU A 76 -3.44 -0.29 -0.67
N PHE A 77 -4.03 0.33 0.35
CA PHE A 77 -5.09 -0.28 1.12
C PHE A 77 -6.04 0.78 1.62
N VAL A 78 -7.33 0.45 1.69
CA VAL A 78 -8.37 1.34 2.21
C VAL A 78 -9.15 0.56 3.27
N GLU A 79 -9.18 1.10 4.48
CA GLU A 79 -9.91 0.55 5.63
C GLU A 79 -11.09 1.47 5.96
N ASP A 80 -12.30 1.03 5.63
CA ASP A 80 -13.52 1.76 5.95
C ASP A 80 -13.98 1.49 7.39
N GLY A 81 -14.02 2.56 8.19
CA GLY A 81 -14.59 2.58 9.52
C GLY A 81 -15.97 3.24 9.54
N PRO A 82 -16.67 3.24 10.70
CA PRO A 82 -18.02 3.78 10.81
C PRO A 82 -18.13 5.31 10.58
N MET A 83 -17.03 6.05 10.79
CA MET A 83 -16.99 7.52 10.70
C MET A 83 -15.67 8.06 10.10
N SER A 84 -14.73 7.16 9.80
CA SER A 84 -13.44 7.49 9.22
C SER A 84 -13.02 6.40 8.26
N THR A 85 -12.23 6.78 7.27
CA THR A 85 -11.61 5.86 6.32
C THR A 85 -10.11 6.05 6.42
N THR A 86 -9.37 4.97 6.61
CA THR A 86 -7.91 5.00 6.69
C THR A 86 -7.32 4.44 5.41
N VAL A 87 -6.44 5.21 4.77
CA VAL A 87 -5.70 4.76 3.59
C VAL A 87 -4.27 4.43 3.96
N LEU A 88 -3.70 3.40 3.34
CA LEU A 88 -2.28 3.09 3.37
C LEU A 88 -1.64 3.62 2.09
N CYS A 89 -0.69 4.53 2.22
CA CYS A 89 0.01 5.12 1.09
C CYS A 89 1.25 4.28 0.71
N PRO A 90 1.58 4.15 -0.60
CA PRO A 90 2.75 3.40 -1.06
C PRO A 90 4.11 4.03 -0.71
N ASP A 91 4.12 5.35 -0.50
CA ASP A 91 5.32 6.14 -0.30
C ASP A 91 5.03 7.42 0.49
N GLU A 92 6.09 8.09 0.96
CA GLU A 92 5.99 9.32 1.75
C GLU A 92 5.37 10.50 0.97
N ASP A 93 5.62 10.63 -0.33
CA ASP A 93 5.01 11.70 -1.14
C ASP A 93 3.49 11.50 -1.24
N SER A 94 3.03 10.26 -1.31
CA SER A 94 1.62 9.88 -1.30
C SER A 94 0.97 10.15 0.07
N VAL A 95 1.69 9.96 1.17
CA VAL A 95 1.26 10.38 2.52
C VAL A 95 1.07 11.89 2.58
N GLU A 96 2.08 12.67 2.13
CA GLU A 96 2.01 14.12 2.14
C GLU A 96 0.82 14.63 1.31
N ARG A 97 0.62 14.07 0.11
CA ARG A 97 -0.54 14.38 -0.73
C ARG A 97 -1.88 14.08 -0.04
N ALA A 98 -1.98 12.96 0.68
CA ALA A 98 -3.19 12.59 1.41
C ALA A 98 -3.45 13.54 2.60
N ILE A 99 -2.39 13.97 3.31
CA ILE A 99 -2.49 14.96 4.39
C ILE A 99 -2.94 16.31 3.83
N ASP A 100 -2.33 16.77 2.73
CA ASP A 100 -2.70 18.03 2.06
C ASP A 100 -4.16 18.00 1.55
N ALA A 101 -4.66 16.81 1.21
CA ALA A 101 -6.05 16.58 0.81
C ALA A 101 -7.04 16.58 1.99
N GLY A 102 -6.57 16.81 3.23
CA GLY A 102 -7.39 16.90 4.44
C GLY A 102 -7.36 15.67 5.34
N GLY A 103 -6.49 14.70 5.04
CA GLY A 103 -6.23 13.55 5.89
C GLY A 103 -5.36 13.88 7.10
N ARG A 104 -5.32 12.98 8.07
CA ARG A 104 -4.46 13.06 9.26
C ARG A 104 -3.64 11.78 9.37
N ARG A 105 -2.33 11.92 9.60
CA ARG A 105 -1.47 10.77 9.86
C ARG A 105 -1.93 10.02 11.10
N VAL A 106 -1.90 8.68 11.02
CA VAL A 106 -2.09 7.81 12.18
C VAL A 106 -0.78 7.85 12.99
N ASP A 107 -0.88 8.11 14.29
CA ASP A 107 0.22 8.11 15.27
C ASP A 107 0.02 6.98 16.29
#